data_AF-A0A537W2G8-F1
#
_entry.id   AF-A0A537W2G8-F1
#
_cell.length_a   1.000
_cell.length_b   1.000
_cell.length_c   1.000
_cell.angle_alpha   90.00
_cell.angle_beta   90.00
_cell.angle_gamma   90.00
#
_symmetry.space_group_name_H-M   'P 1'
#
loop_
_entity.id
_entity.type
_entity.pdbx_description
1 polymer ?
#
loop_
_entity_poly.entity_id
_entity_poly.type
_entity_poly.pdbx_seq_one_letter_code
_entity_poly.pdbx_strand_id
1 'polypeptide(L)'
;MTSRRSRISLAVAVAAVILLAQVGINIWQHAAGGTRYFAWAPNDYLVTYDLQVSAGGRPLTPEEIQSRYRLDLTNRLGEDTKAKLRLAKVERYVFEDPPQELKDRIRRYEQTKGKHDAARVTLVYQFDGGREQTWLWPS
;
A
#
# COMPACT_ATOMS: atom_id res chain seq x y z
N MET A 1 -12.37 -29.72 52.60
CA MET A 1 -12.41 -29.07 51.28
C MET A 1 -11.25 -29.58 50.44
N THR A 2 -11.46 -30.61 49.62
CA THR A 2 -10.41 -31.18 48.76
C THR A 2 -10.30 -30.40 47.45
N SER A 3 -9.18 -29.70 47.28
CA SER A 3 -8.79 -29.00 46.04
C SER A 3 -8.64 -30.00 44.89
N ARG A 4 -9.54 -29.92 43.91
CA ARG A 4 -9.47 -30.70 42.67
C ARG A 4 -8.49 -29.99 41.74
N ARG A 5 -7.21 -30.39 41.77
CA ARG A 5 -6.22 -29.94 40.78
C ARG A 5 -6.65 -30.45 39.40
N SER A 6 -7.18 -29.54 38.57
CA SER A 6 -7.44 -29.81 37.16
C SER A 6 -6.12 -30.13 36.46
N ARG A 7 -5.93 -31.38 36.04
CA ARG A 7 -4.78 -31.74 35.20
C ARG A 7 -5.09 -31.23 33.80
N ILE A 8 -4.27 -30.31 33.32
CA ILE A 8 -4.32 -29.83 31.94
C ILE A 8 -4.11 -31.04 31.03
N SER A 9 -5.03 -31.28 30.10
CA SER A 9 -4.90 -32.37 29.14
C SER A 9 -3.78 -32.07 28.15
N LEU A 10 -3.15 -33.11 27.60
CA LEU A 10 -2.11 -32.97 26.58
C LEU A 10 -2.59 -32.11 25.40
N ALA A 11 -3.85 -32.26 25.00
CA ALA A 11 -4.45 -31.46 23.92
C ALA A 11 -4.49 -29.96 24.25
N VAL A 12 -4.82 -29.59 25.49
CA VAL A 12 -4.82 -28.19 25.93
C VAL A 12 -3.39 -27.64 25.99
N ALA A 13 -2.43 -28.44 26.43
CA ALA A 13 -1.02 -28.04 26.43
C ALA A 13 -0.50 -27.79 25.00
N VAL A 14 -0.83 -28.67 24.04
CA VAL A 14 -0.46 -28.51 22.63
C VAL A 14 -1.11 -27.26 22.02
N ALA A 15 -2.41 -27.05 22.26
CA ALA A 15 -3.10 -25.86 21.77
C ALA A 15 -2.49 -24.56 22.35
N ALA A 16 -2.15 -24.55 23.64
CA ALA A 16 -1.51 -23.42 24.28
C ALA A 16 -0.13 -23.11 23.67
N VAL A 17 0.67 -24.13 23.35
CA VAL A 17 1.98 -23.94 22.70
C VAL A 17 1.81 -23.34 21.30
N ILE A 18 0.84 -23.81 20.51
CA ILE A 18 0.58 -23.26 19.17
C ILE A 18 0.16 -21.79 19.26
N LEU A 19 -0.75 -21.44 20.17
CA LEU A 19 -1.19 -20.06 20.37
C LEU A 19 -0.05 -19.16 20.83
N LEU A 20 0.79 -19.62 21.76
CA LEU A 20 1.96 -18.86 22.21
C LEU A 20 2.97 -18.65 21.09
N ALA A 21 3.19 -19.66 20.23
CA ALA A 21 4.04 -19.53 19.06
C ALA A 21 3.48 -18.49 18.08
N GLN A 22 2.16 -18.49 17.83
CA GLN A 22 1.50 -17.50 16.98
C GLN A 22 1.63 -16.08 17.53
N VAL A 23 1.44 -15.88 18.84
CA VAL A 23 1.64 -14.58 19.50
C VAL A 23 3.10 -14.14 19.41
N GLY A 24 4.05 -15.04 19.65
CA GLY A 24 5.48 -14.75 19.54
C GLY A 24 5.90 -14.32 18.13
N ILE A 25 5.38 -14.99 17.09
CA ILE A 25 5.61 -14.62 15.69
C ILE A 25 5.06 -13.22 15.39
N ASN A 26 3.86 -12.89 15.88
CA ASN A 26 3.27 -11.55 15.70
C ASN A 26 4.10 -10.45 16.37
N ILE A 27 4.53 -10.67 17.62
CA ILE A 27 5.37 -9.72 18.35
C ILE A 27 6.71 -9.53 17.62
N TRP A 28 7.34 -10.61 17.16
CA TRP A 28 8.61 -10.54 16.46
C TRP A 28 8.48 -9.79 15.12
N GLN A 29 7.44 -10.05 14.33
CA GLN A 29 7.21 -9.31 13.10
C GLN A 29 6.99 -7.82 13.36
N HIS A 30 6.17 -7.47 14.36
CA HIS A 30 5.90 -6.08 14.70
C HIS A 30 7.15 -5.33 15.21
N ALA A 31 7.99 -5.99 16.02
CA ALA A 31 9.12 -5.35 16.68
C ALA A 31 10.43 -5.38 15.87
N ALA A 32 10.68 -6.43 15.09
CA ALA A 32 11.98 -6.70 14.46
C ALA A 32 11.90 -7.10 12.98
N GLY A 33 10.75 -7.56 12.49
CA GLY A 33 10.61 -8.12 11.14
C GLY A 33 10.63 -7.10 10.00
N GLY A 34 10.51 -5.81 10.28
CA GLY A 34 10.48 -4.74 9.26
C GLY A 34 9.20 -4.73 8.40
N THR A 35 8.41 -5.80 8.42
CA THR A 35 7.11 -5.93 7.76
C THR A 35 5.98 -5.60 8.75
N ARG A 36 5.26 -4.50 8.49
CA ARG A 36 4.24 -3.97 9.42
C ARG A 36 2.87 -4.64 9.35
N TYR A 37 2.66 -5.63 8.48
CA TYR A 37 1.34 -6.18 8.20
C TYR A 37 1.31 -7.71 8.32
N PHE A 38 0.96 -8.21 9.50
CA PHE A 38 0.55 -9.61 9.69
C PHE A 38 -0.97 -9.67 9.50
N ALA A 39 -1.42 -9.65 8.24
CA ALA A 39 -2.82 -9.86 7.95
C ALA A 39 -3.07 -11.34 7.68
N TRP A 40 -4.19 -11.85 8.21
CA TRP A 40 -4.68 -13.19 7.90
C TRP A 40 -5.22 -13.30 6.46
N ALA A 41 -5.34 -12.17 5.75
CA ALA A 41 -5.79 -12.10 4.38
C ALA A 41 -4.57 -12.10 3.42
N PRO A 42 -4.54 -12.97 2.38
CA PRO A 42 -3.40 -13.12 1.46
C PRO A 42 -2.94 -11.86 0.70
N ASN A 43 -3.71 -10.75 0.71
CA ASN A 43 -3.47 -9.54 -0.10
C ASN A 43 -3.51 -8.24 0.73
N ASP A 44 -3.02 -8.25 1.96
CA ASP A 44 -2.93 -7.01 2.75
C ASP A 44 -1.50 -6.47 2.71
N TYR A 45 -1.22 -5.68 1.68
CA TYR A 45 -0.02 -4.85 1.63
C TYR A 45 -0.43 -3.38 1.54
N LEU A 46 0.39 -2.54 2.15
CA LEU A 46 0.37 -1.12 1.96
C LEU A 46 1.30 -0.76 0.82
N VAL A 47 0.83 0.06 -0.10
CA VAL A 47 1.71 0.71 -1.09
C VAL A 47 1.62 2.21 -0.97
N THR A 48 2.78 2.85 -0.83
CA THR A 48 2.91 4.30 -0.94
C THR A 48 3.35 4.66 -2.34
N TYR A 49 2.87 5.81 -2.83
CA TYR A 49 3.17 6.30 -4.18
C TYR A 49 3.58 7.77 -4.14
N ASP A 50 4.51 8.12 -5.02
CA ASP A 50 4.77 9.48 -5.49
C ASP A 50 4.61 9.47 -7.00
N LEU A 51 3.63 10.22 -7.50
CA LEU A 51 3.28 10.27 -8.91
C LEU A 51 3.49 11.70 -9.42
N GLN A 52 4.51 11.85 -10.27
CA GLN A 52 4.84 13.12 -10.90
C GLN A 52 4.53 13.03 -12.39
N VAL A 53 3.79 14.00 -12.90
CA VAL A 53 3.31 13.99 -14.28
C VAL A 53 3.54 15.36 -14.88
N SER A 54 4.13 15.39 -16.07
CA SER A 54 4.11 16.56 -16.93
C SER A 54 3.45 16.23 -18.26
N ALA A 55 2.74 17.19 -18.84
CA ALA A 55 2.09 17.09 -20.14
C ALA A 55 2.21 18.45 -20.83
N GLY A 56 2.52 18.47 -22.13
CA GLY A 56 2.74 19.70 -22.89
C GLY A 56 3.90 20.55 -22.33
N GLY A 57 4.90 19.91 -21.70
CA GLY A 57 6.05 20.60 -21.09
C GLY A 57 5.79 21.27 -19.74
N ARG A 58 4.56 21.19 -19.19
CA ARG A 58 4.24 21.71 -17.85
C ARG A 58 3.97 20.57 -16.85
N PRO A 59 4.37 20.73 -15.57
CA PRO A 59 3.91 19.82 -14.52
C PRO A 59 2.40 19.96 -14.32
N LEU A 60 1.74 18.85 -13.98
CA LEU A 60 0.31 18.81 -13.66
C LEU A 60 0.09 18.92 -12.14
N THR A 61 -1.02 19.53 -11.74
CA THR A 61 -1.45 19.54 -10.32
C THR A 61 -2.06 18.18 -9.92
N PRO A 62 -2.19 17.88 -8.61
CA PRO A 62 -2.90 16.68 -8.16
C PRO A 62 -4.29 16.50 -8.75
N GLU A 63 -5.08 17.57 -8.84
CA GLU A 63 -6.45 17.54 -9.33
C GLU A 63 -6.47 17.22 -10.84
N GLU A 64 -5.51 17.78 -11.59
CA GLU A 64 -5.33 17.48 -13.00
C GLU A 64 -4.92 16.02 -13.20
N ILE A 65 -4.00 15.49 -12.38
CA ILE A 65 -3.57 14.09 -12.40
C ILE A 65 -4.73 13.15 -12.06
N GLN A 66 -5.49 13.46 -11.01
CA GLN A 66 -6.68 12.71 -10.60
C GLN A 66 -7.72 12.67 -11.70
N SER A 67 -8.03 13.82 -12.31
CA SER A 67 -8.98 13.92 -13.41
C SER A 67 -8.50 13.15 -14.64
N ARG A 68 -7.22 13.33 -15.01
CA ARG A 68 -6.59 12.68 -16.16
C ARG A 68 -6.63 11.16 -16.05
N TYR A 69 -6.17 10.60 -14.93
CA TYR A 69 -6.10 9.15 -14.75
C TYR A 69 -7.30 8.56 -14.02
N ARG A 70 -8.32 9.36 -13.70
CA ARG A 70 -9.50 8.96 -12.93
C ARG A 70 -9.12 8.26 -11.62
N LEU A 71 -8.25 8.92 -10.85
CA LEU A 71 -7.84 8.45 -9.53
C LEU A 71 -8.80 9.04 -8.48
N ASP A 72 -9.40 8.19 -7.67
CA ASP A 72 -10.15 8.61 -6.47
C ASP A 72 -9.18 8.54 -5.27
N LEU A 73 -8.75 9.71 -4.80
CA LEU A 73 -7.76 9.85 -3.72
C LEU A 73 -8.36 10.47 -2.46
N THR A 74 -9.44 11.24 -2.60
CA THR A 74 -10.04 12.02 -1.52
C THR A 74 -10.84 11.16 -0.54
N ASN A 75 -11.33 10.00 -0.98
CA ASN A 75 -12.19 9.14 -0.16
C ASN A 75 -11.44 8.16 0.75
N ARG A 76 -10.10 8.09 0.70
CA ARG A 76 -9.32 7.02 1.37
C ARG A 76 -8.18 7.48 2.29
N LEU A 77 -8.02 8.80 2.46
CA LEU A 77 -7.03 9.38 3.36
C LEU A 77 -7.72 9.84 4.65
N GLY A 78 -7.08 9.62 5.80
CA GLY A 78 -7.49 10.24 7.07
C GLY A 78 -7.33 11.77 6.99
N GLU A 79 -8.24 12.52 7.63
CA GLU A 79 -8.27 14.00 7.59
C GLU A 79 -6.92 14.64 8.02
N ASP A 80 -6.24 14.06 9.01
CA ASP A 80 -4.92 14.53 9.47
C ASP A 80 -3.81 14.34 8.42
N THR A 81 -3.91 13.27 7.62
CA THR A 81 -2.96 12.99 6.53
C THR A 81 -3.18 13.96 5.38
N LYS A 82 -4.46 14.28 5.06
CA LYS A 82 -4.80 15.31 4.06
C LYS A 82 -4.23 16.68 4.45
N ALA A 83 -4.35 17.05 5.73
CA ALA A 83 -3.88 18.35 6.22
C ALA A 83 -2.35 18.46 6.32
N LYS A 84 -1.66 17.37 6.73
CA LYS A 84 -0.20 17.34 6.83
C LYS A 84 0.50 17.36 5.48
N LEU A 85 -0.13 16.80 4.45
CA LEU A 85 0.59 16.53 3.22
C LEU A 85 0.81 17.75 2.32
N ARG A 86 -0.02 18.81 2.31
CA ARG A 86 0.23 20.06 1.52
C ARG A 86 0.90 19.83 0.13
N LEU A 87 0.53 18.80 -0.63
CA LEU A 87 1.39 18.35 -1.74
C LEU A 87 0.67 17.97 -3.03
N ALA A 88 1.43 18.22 -4.09
CA ALA A 88 1.51 17.56 -5.38
C ALA A 88 1.67 16.01 -5.33
N LYS A 89 1.47 15.37 -4.17
CA LYS A 89 1.81 13.97 -3.88
C LYS A 89 0.52 13.17 -3.72
N VAL A 90 0.28 12.31 -4.70
CA VAL A 90 -0.89 11.45 -4.79
C VAL A 90 -0.64 10.17 -4.00
N GLU A 91 -1.08 10.12 -2.75
CA GLU A 91 -1.07 8.88 -1.96
C GLU A 91 -2.34 8.06 -2.26
N ARG A 92 -2.18 6.93 -2.96
CA ARG A 92 -3.29 6.00 -3.26
C ARG A 92 -3.17 4.75 -2.40
N TYR A 93 -4.17 4.48 -1.56
CA TYR A 93 -4.32 3.21 -0.84
C TYR A 93 -5.19 2.28 -1.70
N VAL A 94 -4.56 1.29 -2.33
CA VAL A 94 -5.27 0.27 -3.12
C VAL A 94 -4.82 -1.10 -2.61
N PHE A 95 -5.80 -1.93 -2.32
CA PHE A 95 -5.63 -3.33 -2.01
C PHE A 95 -5.81 -4.11 -3.32
N GLU A 96 -4.92 -5.06 -3.59
CA GLU A 96 -4.84 -5.91 -4.81
C GLU A 96 -4.18 -5.25 -6.06
N ASP A 97 -3.05 -5.83 -6.48
CA ASP A 97 -2.02 -5.44 -7.46
C ASP A 97 -1.85 -3.96 -7.84
N PRO A 98 -1.56 -3.08 -6.87
CA PRO A 98 -1.87 -1.68 -7.04
C PRO A 98 -0.87 -0.86 -7.88
N PRO A 99 0.46 -1.14 -7.95
CA PRO A 99 1.31 -0.38 -8.85
C PRO A 99 1.08 -0.82 -10.30
N GLN A 100 0.82 -2.10 -10.55
CA GLN A 100 0.62 -2.61 -11.90
C GLN A 100 -0.69 -2.09 -12.47
N GLU A 101 -1.77 -2.11 -11.69
CA GLU A 101 -3.06 -1.53 -12.08
C GLU A 101 -2.94 -0.04 -12.44
N LEU A 102 -2.17 0.73 -11.65
CA LEU A 102 -1.90 2.14 -11.91
C LEU A 102 -1.06 2.34 -13.18
N LYS A 103 0.03 1.58 -13.36
CA LYS A 103 0.87 1.61 -14.56
C LYS A 103 0.06 1.31 -15.82
N ASP A 104 -0.78 0.28 -15.79
CA ASP A 104 -1.63 -0.11 -16.91
C ASP A 104 -2.68 0.94 -17.22
N ARG A 105 -3.26 1.56 -16.19
CA ARG A 105 -4.21 2.67 -16.34
C ARG A 105 -3.56 3.89 -16.99
N ILE A 106 -2.38 4.30 -16.52
CA ILE A 106 -1.59 5.40 -17.11
C ILE A 106 -1.26 5.08 -18.56
N ARG A 107 -0.69 3.89 -18.83
CA ARG A 107 -0.33 3.42 -20.17
C ARG A 107 -1.52 3.47 -21.12
N ARG A 108 -2.67 2.90 -20.72
CA ARG A 108 -3.89 2.93 -21.53
C ARG A 108 -4.34 4.36 -21.83
N TYR A 109 -4.31 5.26 -20.85
CA TYR A 109 -4.72 6.65 -21.06
C TYR A 109 -3.78 7.36 -22.04
N GLU A 110 -2.46 7.27 -21.82
CA GLU A 110 -1.47 7.96 -22.65
C GLU A 110 -1.37 7.39 -24.07
N GLN A 111 -1.68 6.11 -24.27
CA GLN A 111 -1.76 5.52 -25.61
C GLN A 111 -3.04 5.89 -26.37
N THR A 112 -4.10 6.30 -25.67
CA THR A 112 -5.41 6.58 -26.26
C THR A 112 -5.69 8.08 -26.28
N LYS A 113 -6.07 8.65 -25.13
CA LYS A 113 -6.51 10.04 -24.99
C LYS A 113 -5.34 11.01 -24.89
N GLY A 114 -4.26 10.62 -24.21
CA GLY A 114 -3.10 11.47 -23.96
C GLY A 114 -2.02 11.43 -25.03
N LYS A 115 -2.24 10.71 -26.15
CA LYS A 115 -1.22 10.40 -27.16
C LYS A 115 -0.47 11.61 -27.71
N HIS A 116 -1.15 12.76 -27.78
CA HIS A 116 -0.61 14.00 -28.34
C HIS A 116 -0.09 14.98 -27.29
N ASP A 117 -0.22 14.64 -26.01
CA ASP A 117 0.12 15.55 -24.92
C ASP A 117 1.61 15.47 -24.52
N ALA A 118 2.39 14.60 -25.17
CA ALA A 118 3.80 14.37 -24.88
C ALA A 118 4.07 14.19 -23.37
N ALA A 119 3.23 13.38 -22.72
CA ALA A 119 3.28 13.23 -21.27
C ALA A 119 4.54 12.50 -20.81
N ARG A 120 5.11 12.95 -19.69
CA ARG A 120 6.16 12.24 -18.94
C ARG A 120 5.65 11.95 -17.55
N VAL A 121 5.80 10.69 -17.12
CA VAL A 121 5.35 10.23 -15.81
C VAL A 121 6.50 9.57 -15.08
N THR A 122 6.66 9.94 -13.81
CA THR A 122 7.54 9.27 -12.85
C THR A 122 6.66 8.75 -11.72
N LEU A 123 6.69 7.45 -11.51
CA LEU A 123 6.01 6.78 -10.40
C LEU A 123 7.06 6.16 -9.48
N VAL A 124 7.24 6.73 -8.29
CA VAL A 124 8.00 6.10 -7.22
C VAL A 124 7.01 5.38 -6.31
N TYR A 125 7.28 4.13 -5.96
CA TYR A 125 6.39 3.35 -5.09
C TYR A 125 7.16 2.42 -4.17
N GLN A 126 6.54 2.07 -3.04
CA GLN A 126 7.14 1.23 -2.01
C GLN A 126 6.09 0.30 -1.41
N PHE A 127 6.38 -1.00 -1.40
CA PHE A 127 5.55 -2.02 -0.75
C PHE A 127 5.94 -2.19 0.72
N ASP A 128 4.99 -2.11 1.64
CA ASP A 128 5.13 -2.44 3.07
C ASP A 128 6.33 -1.81 3.78
N GLY A 129 6.74 -0.60 3.37
CA GLY A 129 7.93 0.05 3.92
C GLY A 129 9.26 -0.57 3.46
N GLY A 130 9.24 -1.44 2.46
CA GLY A 130 10.40 -2.07 1.83
C GLY A 130 11.22 -1.12 0.96
N ARG A 131 11.85 -1.62 -0.12
CA ARG A 131 12.67 -0.77 -1.00
C ARG A 131 11.78 0.05 -1.95
N GLU A 132 12.10 1.32 -2.10
CA GLU A 132 11.50 2.17 -3.13
C GLU A 132 11.85 1.66 -4.52
N GLN A 133 10.88 1.74 -5.43
CA GLN A 133 10.99 1.36 -6.82
C GLN A 133 10.52 2.53 -7.69
N THR A 134 11.21 2.79 -8.80
CA THR A 134 10.87 3.87 -9.72
C THR A 134 10.45 3.29 -11.06
N TRP A 135 9.34 3.79 -11.59
CA TRP A 135 8.85 3.50 -12.93
C TRP A 135 8.69 4.80 -13.72
N LEU A 136 9.04 4.77 -15.00
CA LEU A 136 9.02 5.93 -15.91
C LEU A 136 8.13 5.64 -17.12
N TRP A 137 7.52 6.70 -17.67
CA TRP A 137 6.80 6.67 -18.94
C TRP A 137 7.02 7.98 -19.72
N PRO A 138 7.17 7.94 -21.06
CA PRO A 138 7.39 6.74 -21.88
C PRO A 138 8.76 6.11 -21.54
N SER A 139 8.77 4.79 -21.43
CA SER A 139 9.96 3.95 -21.19
C SER A 139 10.52 3.40 -22.48
#